data_AF-A0A2S7SRH9-F1
#
_entry.id   AF-A0A2S7SRH9-F1
#
_cell.length_a   1.000
_cell.length_b   1.000
_cell.length_c   1.000
_cell.angle_alpha   90.00
_cell.angle_beta   90.00
_cell.angle_gamma   90.00
#
_symmetry.space_group_name_H-M   'P 1'
#
loop_
_entity.id
_entity.type
_entity.pdbx_description
1 polymer ?
#
loop_
_entity_poly.entity_id
_entity_poly.type
_entity_poly.pdbx_seq_one_letter_code
_entity_poly.pdbx_strand_id
1 'polypeptide(L)'
;MKEVKFTSFEAACAQLNISTALPDVSMLAEKYGKALVAHHKLMVLVEANNGDWVVDYKDDNQRKYFPWFEYVPGSGWVLDDCGLEYTGAYVGARLALKSAELAKEMGREFIGLYSDLLSGQK
;
A
#
# COMPACT_ATOMS: atom_id res chain seq x y z
N MET A 1 1.09 2.96 20.83
CA MET A 1 1.04 2.78 19.36
C MET A 1 2.28 2.05 18.92
N LYS A 2 2.11 0.89 18.27
CA LYS A 2 3.00 0.36 17.22
C LYS A 2 2.19 -0.70 16.48
N GLU A 3 1.95 -0.54 15.18
CA GLU A 3 2.45 -1.52 14.21
C GLU A 3 2.45 -0.97 12.77
N VAL A 4 3.44 -0.14 12.48
CA VAL A 4 4.26 -0.22 11.26
C VAL A 4 5.66 -0.56 11.76
N LYS A 5 6.17 -1.72 11.37
CA LYS A 5 7.51 -2.18 11.74
C LYS A 5 8.58 -1.47 10.91
N PHE A 6 8.24 -1.06 9.69
CA PHE A 6 9.15 -0.39 8.75
C PHE A 6 8.53 0.88 8.18
N THR A 7 9.17 2.01 8.47
CA THR A 7 8.71 3.35 8.07
C THR A 7 9.32 3.83 6.74
N SER A 8 10.13 3.00 6.07
CA SER A 8 10.68 3.35 4.75
C SER A 8 10.86 2.13 3.85
N PHE A 9 10.91 2.40 2.53
CA PHE A 9 11.13 1.39 1.50
C PHE A 9 12.49 0.71 1.67
N GLU A 10 13.54 1.47 1.96
CA GLU A 10 14.89 0.96 2.13
C GLU A 10 15.00 0.04 3.35
N ALA A 11 14.30 0.37 4.44
CA ALA A 11 14.26 -0.46 5.64
C ALA A 11 13.51 -1.79 5.38
N ALA A 12 12.40 -1.73 4.63
CA ALA A 12 11.67 -2.92 4.20
C ALA A 12 12.51 -3.80 3.25
N CYS A 13 13.19 -3.20 2.25
CA CYS A 13 14.12 -3.92 1.38
C CYS A 13 15.23 -4.64 2.16
N ALA A 14 15.83 -3.95 3.14
CA ALA A 14 16.89 -4.52 3.97
C ALA A 14 16.40 -5.73 4.79
N GLN A 15 15.19 -5.65 5.36
CA GLN A 15 14.59 -6.78 6.08
C GLN A 15 14.31 -7.97 5.15
N LEU A 16 13.76 -7.71 3.96
CA LEU A 16 13.44 -8.75 2.99
C LEU A 16 14.67 -9.26 2.24
N ASN A 17 15.85 -8.68 2.47
CA ASN A 17 17.11 -8.99 1.79
C ASN A 17 16.98 -8.85 0.26
N ILE A 18 16.36 -7.77 -0.20
CA ILE A 18 16.18 -7.44 -1.62
C ILE A 18 16.83 -6.09 -1.98
N SER A 19 17.01 -5.86 -3.28
CA SER A 19 17.55 -4.60 -3.79
C SER A 19 16.58 -3.43 -3.58
N THR A 20 17.12 -2.23 -3.42
CA THR A 20 16.39 -0.95 -3.45
C THR A 20 16.22 -0.39 -4.86
N ALA A 21 16.62 -1.15 -5.90
CA ALA A 21 16.44 -0.75 -7.29
C ALA A 21 14.94 -0.58 -7.61
N LEU A 22 14.62 0.51 -8.30
CA LEU A 22 13.26 0.81 -8.75
C LEU A 22 13.05 0.31 -10.19
N PRO A 23 11.80 0.01 -10.59
CA PRO A 23 11.51 -0.35 -11.97
C PRO A 23 11.91 0.78 -12.93
N ASP A 24 12.52 0.41 -14.06
CA ASP A 24 12.78 1.35 -15.15
C ASP A 24 11.46 1.73 -15.82
N VAL A 25 11.10 3.01 -15.71
CA VAL A 25 9.87 3.59 -16.25
C VAL A 25 10.15 4.65 -17.32
N SER A 26 11.38 4.72 -17.84
CA SER A 26 11.84 5.72 -18.81
C SER A 26 11.01 5.76 -20.10
N MET A 27 10.41 4.63 -20.47
CA MET A 27 9.57 4.49 -21.67
C MET A 27 8.12 4.95 -21.47
N LEU A 28 7.73 5.31 -20.24
CA LEU A 28 6.35 5.62 -19.89
C LEU A 28 6.16 7.13 -19.74
N ALA A 29 4.94 7.60 -20.02
CA ALA A 29 4.56 8.95 -19.60
C ALA A 29 4.66 9.04 -18.07
N GLU A 30 5.06 10.21 -17.58
CA GLU A 30 5.39 10.45 -16.17
C GLU A 30 4.34 9.90 -15.19
N LYS A 31 3.06 10.17 -15.43
CA LYS A 31 1.95 9.70 -14.58
C LYS A 31 1.90 8.17 -14.42
N TYR A 32 2.20 7.42 -15.48
CA TYR A 32 2.19 5.95 -15.44
C TYR A 32 3.46 5.41 -14.76
N GLY A 33 4.61 6.05 -15.03
CA GLY A 33 5.85 5.70 -14.36
C GLY A 33 5.78 5.93 -12.85
N LYS A 34 5.21 7.06 -12.43
CA LYS A 34 5.01 7.41 -11.02
C LYS A 34 4.16 6.38 -10.28
N ALA A 35 3.02 5.99 -10.87
CA ALA A 35 2.14 4.98 -10.29
C ALA A 35 2.82 3.60 -10.16
N LEU A 36 3.61 3.17 -11.14
CA LEU A 36 4.33 1.89 -11.07
C LEU A 36 5.43 1.87 -10.01
N VAL A 37 6.19 2.97 -9.89
CA VAL A 37 7.20 3.12 -8.83
C VAL A 37 6.53 3.12 -7.44
N ALA A 38 5.42 3.85 -7.29
CA ALA A 38 4.66 3.88 -6.04
C ALA A 38 4.09 2.50 -5.69
N HIS A 39 3.52 1.79 -6.66
CA HIS A 39 3.03 0.43 -6.48
C HIS A 39 4.13 -0.52 -6.02
N HIS A 40 5.31 -0.49 -6.66
CA HIS A 40 6.44 -1.33 -6.28
C HIS A 40 6.86 -1.10 -4.83
N LYS A 41 6.99 0.17 -4.42
CA LYS A 41 7.34 0.53 -3.05
C LYS A 41 6.29 0.04 -2.04
N LEU A 42 5.00 0.22 -2.36
CA LEU A 42 3.91 -0.23 -1.50
C LEU A 42 3.86 -1.74 -1.36
N MET A 43 4.07 -2.52 -2.42
CA MET A 43 4.13 -3.99 -2.33
C MET A 43 5.21 -4.46 -1.36
N VAL A 44 6.41 -3.87 -1.45
CA VAL A 44 7.54 -4.19 -0.56
C VAL A 44 7.24 -3.80 0.89
N LEU A 45 6.67 -2.62 1.11
CA LEU A 45 6.27 -2.17 2.45
C LEU A 45 5.18 -3.07 3.05
N VAL A 46 4.18 -3.47 2.25
CA VAL A 46 3.08 -4.35 2.67
C VAL A 46 3.63 -5.72 3.07
N GLU A 47 4.49 -6.31 2.24
CA GLU A 47 5.12 -7.60 2.53
C GLU A 47 5.93 -7.56 3.83
N ALA A 48 6.81 -6.56 3.97
CA ALA A 48 7.64 -6.36 5.15
C ALA A 48 6.83 -6.19 6.45
N ASN A 49 5.72 -5.43 6.39
CA ASN A 49 4.88 -5.14 7.55
C ASN A 49 3.84 -6.24 7.86
N ASN A 50 3.40 -7.00 6.85
CA ASN A 50 2.57 -8.18 7.08
C ASN A 50 3.37 -9.31 7.74
N GLY A 51 4.65 -9.45 7.40
CA GLY A 51 5.49 -10.55 7.90
C GLY A 51 5.02 -11.89 7.33
N ASP A 52 4.82 -12.89 8.21
CA ASP A 52 4.40 -14.24 7.78
C ASP A 52 2.91 -14.34 7.40
N TRP A 53 2.15 -13.24 7.50
CA TRP A 53 0.75 -13.23 7.09
C TRP A 53 0.64 -13.23 5.56
N VAL A 54 0.02 -14.27 5.02
CA VAL A 54 -0.24 -14.44 3.59
C VAL A 54 -1.74 -14.38 3.35
N VAL A 55 -2.13 -13.59 2.34
CA VAL A 55 -3.53 -13.47 1.94
C VAL A 55 -4.04 -14.79 1.33
N ASP A 56 -5.14 -15.31 1.87
CA ASP A 56 -5.87 -16.47 1.38
C ASP A 56 -7.27 -16.03 0.94
N TYR A 57 -7.49 -15.98 -0.37
CA TYR A 57 -8.78 -15.63 -0.96
C TYR A 57 -9.77 -16.81 -0.99
N LYS A 58 -9.35 -18.01 -0.57
CA LYS A 58 -10.26 -19.14 -0.37
C LYS A 58 -10.85 -19.16 1.05
N ASP A 59 -10.26 -18.41 1.97
CA ASP A 59 -10.78 -18.24 3.33
C ASP A 59 -11.59 -16.95 3.44
N ASP A 60 -12.91 -17.11 3.45
CA ASP A 60 -13.88 -16.02 3.65
C ASP A 60 -13.85 -15.43 5.07
N ASN A 61 -13.25 -16.15 6.03
CA ASN A 61 -13.08 -15.65 7.40
C ASN A 61 -11.79 -14.84 7.57
N GLN A 62 -10.83 -15.00 6.66
CA GLN A 62 -9.61 -14.23 6.70
C GLN A 62 -9.90 -12.78 6.30
N ARG A 63 -9.86 -11.89 7.28
CA ARG A 63 -10.04 -10.45 7.09
C ARG A 63 -8.87 -9.83 6.33
N LYS A 64 -9.20 -8.96 5.38
CA LYS A 64 -8.25 -8.31 4.45
C LYS A 64 -8.55 -6.81 4.46
N TYR A 65 -7.55 -5.99 4.73
CA TYR A 65 -7.72 -4.56 4.93
C TYR A 65 -6.95 -3.75 3.89
N PHE A 66 -7.49 -2.58 3.55
CA PHE A 66 -6.86 -1.59 2.69
C PHE A 66 -7.21 -0.19 3.20
N PRO A 67 -6.27 0.79 3.15
CA PRO A 67 -6.59 2.16 3.50
C PRO A 67 -7.42 2.83 2.40
N TRP A 68 -8.57 3.38 2.77
CA TRP A 68 -9.44 4.15 1.88
C TRP A 68 -9.19 5.64 2.08
N PHE A 69 -9.06 6.37 0.98
CA PHE A 69 -8.73 7.78 1.00
C PHE A 69 -9.84 8.59 0.35
N GLU A 70 -10.09 9.77 0.90
CA GLU A 70 -10.94 10.80 0.30
C GLU A 70 -10.06 11.97 -0.14
N TYR A 71 -10.37 12.56 -1.30
CA TYR A 71 -9.75 13.82 -1.72
C TYR A 71 -10.57 14.99 -1.20
N VAL A 72 -9.97 15.79 -0.32
CA VAL A 72 -10.61 16.97 0.28
C VAL A 72 -10.06 18.24 -0.39
N PRO A 73 -10.90 19.05 -1.08
CA PRO A 73 -10.46 20.30 -1.69
C PRO A 73 -9.76 21.22 -0.69
N GLY A 74 -8.55 21.67 -1.01
CA GLY A 74 -7.73 22.53 -0.14
C GLY A 74 -6.92 21.80 0.94
N SER A 75 -7.14 20.49 1.14
CA SER A 75 -6.38 19.66 2.09
C SER A 75 -5.68 18.48 1.45
N GLY A 76 -5.98 18.15 0.19
CA GLY A 76 -5.36 17.05 -0.55
C GLY A 76 -6.00 15.70 -0.20
N TRP A 77 -5.26 14.61 -0.42
CA TRP A 77 -5.70 13.27 0.00
C TRP A 77 -5.63 13.14 1.52
N VAL A 78 -6.69 12.61 2.11
CA VAL A 78 -6.80 12.32 3.54
C VAL A 78 -7.22 10.86 3.70
N LEU A 79 -6.65 10.15 4.68
CA LEU A 79 -7.14 8.82 5.05
C LEU A 79 -8.55 8.97 5.64
N ASP A 80 -9.54 8.40 4.97
CA ASP A 80 -10.94 8.47 5.35
C ASP A 80 -11.29 7.30 6.29
N ASP A 81 -11.03 6.06 5.85
CA ASP A 81 -11.28 4.86 6.66
C ASP A 81 -10.36 3.68 6.29
N CYS A 82 -10.48 2.55 6.97
CA CYS A 82 -10.02 1.26 6.48
C CYS A 82 -11.17 0.24 6.49
N GLY A 83 -11.44 -0.38 5.34
CA GLY A 83 -12.55 -1.30 5.16
C GLY A 83 -12.16 -2.77 5.36
N LEU A 84 -13.13 -3.59 5.76
CA LEU A 84 -13.10 -5.04 5.64
C LEU A 84 -14.03 -5.43 4.50
N GLU A 85 -13.51 -6.05 3.44
CA GLU A 85 -14.34 -6.44 2.29
C GLU A 85 -14.70 -7.93 2.32
N TYR A 86 -16.00 -8.22 2.33
CA TYR A 86 -16.54 -9.56 2.11
C TYR A 86 -16.71 -9.79 0.61
N THR A 87 -16.00 -10.81 0.10
CA THR A 87 -16.23 -11.49 -1.21
C THR A 87 -16.22 -10.66 -2.51
N GLY A 88 -15.88 -9.37 -2.49
CA GLY A 88 -15.47 -8.61 -3.67
C GLY A 88 -13.95 -8.40 -3.70
N ALA A 89 -13.26 -8.85 -4.74
CA ALA A 89 -11.81 -8.69 -4.88
C ALA A 89 -11.41 -7.23 -5.23
N TYR A 90 -11.84 -6.26 -4.41
CA TYR A 90 -11.53 -4.84 -4.58
C TYR A 90 -10.13 -4.47 -4.07
N VAL A 91 -9.57 -5.29 -3.18
CA VAL A 91 -8.20 -5.14 -2.67
C VAL A 91 -7.29 -6.09 -3.42
N GLY A 92 -6.29 -5.55 -4.13
CA GLY A 92 -5.26 -6.36 -4.76
C GLY A 92 -4.46 -7.14 -3.72
N ALA A 93 -4.24 -8.44 -3.95
CA ALA A 93 -3.55 -9.35 -3.03
C ALA A 93 -2.23 -8.80 -2.45
N ARG A 94 -1.49 -8.06 -3.28
CA ARG A 94 -0.17 -7.50 -2.93
C ARG A 94 -0.23 -6.23 -2.07
N LEU A 95 -1.43 -5.67 -1.89
CA LEU A 95 -1.69 -4.48 -1.07
C LEU A 95 -2.61 -4.78 0.12
N ALA A 96 -3.06 -6.03 0.28
CA ALA A 96 -3.89 -6.44 1.40
C ALA A 96 -3.08 -6.46 2.69
N LEU A 97 -3.61 -5.84 3.73
CA LEU A 97 -2.99 -5.76 5.06
C LEU A 97 -3.73 -6.64 6.06
N LYS A 98 -2.98 -7.23 6.99
CA LYS A 98 -3.47 -8.21 7.96
C LYS A 98 -4.43 -7.65 9.03
N SER A 99 -4.42 -6.34 9.26
CA SER A 99 -5.26 -5.68 10.28
C SER A 99 -5.68 -4.28 9.88
N ALA A 100 -6.79 -3.82 10.48
CA ALA A 100 -7.32 -2.47 10.32
C ALA A 100 -6.33 -1.41 10.83
N GLU A 101 -5.70 -1.67 11.96
CA GLU A 101 -4.72 -0.78 12.59
C GLU A 101 -3.52 -0.57 11.68
N LEU A 102 -2.97 -1.65 11.11
CA LEU A 102 -1.87 -1.59 10.16
C LEU A 102 -2.30 -0.85 8.89
N ALA A 103 -3.50 -1.09 8.37
CA ALA A 103 -4.03 -0.35 7.21
C ALA A 103 -4.11 1.16 7.48
N LYS A 104 -4.61 1.56 8.64
CA LYS A 104 -4.67 2.97 9.06
C LYS A 104 -3.28 3.58 9.22
N GLU A 105 -2.32 2.88 9.83
CA GLU A 105 -0.95 3.39 9.99
C GLU A 105 -0.23 3.49 8.65
N MET A 106 -0.29 2.44 7.81
CA MET A 106 0.26 2.44 6.45
C MET A 106 -0.32 3.56 5.59
N GLY A 107 -1.63 3.77 5.66
CA GLY A 107 -2.30 4.82 4.89
C GLY A 107 -1.87 6.22 5.29
N ARG A 108 -1.69 6.48 6.59
CA ARG A 108 -1.20 7.77 7.09
C ARG A 108 0.27 8.01 6.73
N GLU A 109 1.13 7.03 7.00
CA GLU A 109 2.58 7.18 6.83
C GLU A 109 2.96 7.33 5.36
N PHE A 110 2.31 6.57 4.47
CA PHE A 110 2.66 6.48 3.06
C PHE A 110 1.62 7.14 2.14
N ILE A 111 0.89 8.15 2.63
CA ILE A 111 -0.18 8.81 1.88
C ILE A 111 0.29 9.35 0.52
N GLY A 112 1.55 9.79 0.42
CA GLY A 112 2.16 10.20 -0.85
C GLY A 112 2.25 9.08 -1.87
N LEU A 113 2.65 7.86 -1.45
CA LEU A 113 2.72 6.70 -2.34
C LEU A 113 1.31 6.24 -2.75
N TYR A 114 0.35 6.25 -1.83
CA TYR A 114 -1.04 5.92 -2.16
C TYR A 114 -1.64 6.96 -3.12
N SER A 115 -1.37 8.25 -2.92
CA SER A 115 -1.77 9.30 -3.86
C SER A 115 -1.16 9.06 -5.24
N ASP A 116 0.13 8.77 -5.33
CA ASP A 116 0.81 8.51 -6.60
C ASP A 116 0.28 7.27 -7.32
N LEU A 117 -0.18 6.26 -6.57
CA LEU A 117 -0.79 5.05 -7.09
C LEU A 117 -2.24 5.27 -7.57
N LEU A 118 -3.06 5.94 -6.75
CA LEU A 118 -4.51 6.02 -6.91
C LEU A 118 -4.96 7.23 -7.75
N SER A 119 -4.16 8.30 -7.80
CA SER A 119 -4.52 9.49 -8.56
C SER A 119 -4.19 9.33 -10.05
N GLY A 120 -5.16 9.67 -10.89
CA GLY A 120 -4.99 9.76 -12.35
C GLY A 120 -4.71 11.17 -12.86
N GLN A 121 -4.44 12.13 -11.95
CA GLN A 121 -4.32 13.54 -12.29
C GLN A 121 -2.92 13.85 -12.82
N LYS A 122 -2.89 14.76 -13.81
CA LYS A 122 -1.68 15.26 -14.48
C LYS A 122 -0.91 16.23 -13.59
#